data_AF-A0A6M3YHC9-F1
#
_entry.id   AF-A0A6M3YHC9-F1
#
_cell.length_a   1.000
_cell.length_b   1.000
_cell.length_c   1.000
_cell.angle_alpha   90.00
_cell.angle_beta   90.00
_cell.angle_gamma   90.00
#
_symmetry.space_group_name_H-M   'P 1'
#
loop_
_entity.id
_entity.type
_entity.pdbx_description
1 polymer ?
#
loop_
_entity_poly.entity_id
_entity_poly.type
_entity_poly.pdbx_seq_one_letter_code
_entity_poly.pdbx_strand_id
1 'polypeptide(L)'
;PIEEARLWVHQACMSPSPTTKKGFQSMRMANATINCAKIIEYVFTSGYDPIINMQIGAETPDCATFTDFEQVYDAWVTQMKTIFSVLVRAVNAARTYAPHYTPRPYLSAISERSVESGLDVMTPSLSRGNSWITA
;
A
#
# COMPACT_ATOMS: atom_id res chain seq x y z
N PRO A 1 14.73 -17.06 7.70
CA PRO A 1 14.74 -18.40 8.34
C PRO A 1 13.41 -18.64 9.04
N ILE A 2 13.00 -19.89 9.22
CA ILE A 2 11.73 -20.21 9.88
C ILE A 2 11.73 -19.76 11.35
N GLU A 3 12.89 -19.81 12.00
CA GLU A 3 13.11 -19.37 13.37
C GLU A 3 12.83 -17.87 13.51
N GLU A 4 13.35 -17.05 12.58
CA GLU A 4 13.08 -15.60 12.56
C GLU A 4 11.61 -15.28 12.24
N ALA A 5 10.97 -16.07 11.37
CA ALA A 5 9.57 -15.84 10.97
C ALA A 5 8.57 -16.08 12.13
N ARG A 6 8.95 -16.90 13.12
CA ARG A 6 8.13 -17.14 14.33
C ARG A 6 8.12 -15.94 15.29
N LEU A 7 9.12 -15.06 15.21
CA LEU A 7 9.24 -13.90 16.09
C LEU A 7 8.66 -12.65 15.42
N TRP A 8 7.39 -12.36 15.72
CA TRP A 8 6.70 -11.20 15.18
C TRP A 8 5.76 -10.57 16.22
N VAL A 9 5.41 -9.32 15.99
CA VAL A 9 4.40 -8.55 16.74
C VAL A 9 3.49 -7.83 15.76
N HIS A 10 2.36 -7.30 16.22
CA HIS A 10 1.62 -6.34 15.40
C HIS A 10 2.37 -5.00 15.36
N GLN A 11 2.70 -4.51 14.15
CA GLN A 11 3.30 -3.18 13.97
C GLN A 11 2.33 -2.06 14.37
N ALA A 12 1.06 -2.29 14.07
CA ALA A 12 -0.06 -1.42 14.39
C ALA A 12 -1.22 -2.31 14.83
N CYS A 13 -2.42 -2.15 14.26
CA CYS A 13 -3.57 -2.98 14.65
C CYS A 13 -3.39 -4.46 14.29
N MET A 14 -3.15 -4.76 13.00
CA MET A 14 -3.23 -6.14 12.50
C MET A 14 -2.01 -6.60 11.67
N SER A 15 -1.12 -5.69 11.25
CA SER A 15 -0.01 -6.06 10.36
C SER A 15 1.14 -6.72 11.13
N PRO A 16 1.56 -7.95 10.76
CA PRO A 16 2.68 -8.63 11.41
C PRO A 16 4.01 -7.95 11.07
N SER A 17 4.88 -7.79 12.06
CA SER A 17 6.22 -7.26 11.88
C SER A 17 7.24 -8.08 12.66
N PRO A 18 8.34 -8.51 12.02
CA PRO A 18 9.47 -9.07 12.75
C PRO A 18 10.00 -8.05 13.76
N THR A 19 10.53 -8.52 14.88
CA THR A 19 11.16 -7.68 15.92
C THR A 19 12.68 -7.84 15.97
N THR A 20 13.26 -8.50 14.97
CA THR A 20 14.71 -8.73 14.91
C THR A 20 15.44 -7.48 14.41
N LYS A 21 16.69 -7.28 14.85
CA LYS A 21 17.56 -6.19 14.37
C LYS A 21 17.77 -6.20 12.85
N LYS A 22 17.62 -7.38 12.25
CA LYS A 22 17.70 -7.62 10.81
C LYS A 22 16.37 -7.45 10.08
N GLY A 23 15.24 -7.76 10.72
CA GLY A 23 13.94 -7.94 10.05
C GLY A 23 12.87 -6.90 10.38
N PHE A 24 13.12 -5.99 11.33
CA PHE A 24 12.11 -5.02 11.73
C PHE A 24 11.71 -4.07 10.59
N GLN A 25 10.47 -3.59 10.67
CA GLN A 25 9.90 -2.63 9.72
C GLN A 25 10.15 -1.21 10.21
N SER A 26 10.97 -0.45 9.49
CA SER A 26 11.38 0.91 9.86
C SER A 26 10.32 1.99 9.67
N MET A 27 9.23 1.66 8.99
CA MET A 27 8.07 2.50 8.72
C MET A 27 6.82 1.65 8.59
N ARG A 28 5.65 2.28 8.62
CA ARG A 28 4.39 1.63 8.26
C ARG A 28 4.46 1.14 6.81
N MET A 29 4.41 -0.18 6.62
CA MET A 29 4.50 -0.78 5.30
C MET A 29 3.16 -0.85 4.54
N ALA A 30 2.08 -0.26 5.07
CA ALA A 30 0.83 -0.06 4.31
C ALA A 30 1.10 0.77 3.05
N ASN A 31 0.77 0.22 1.88
CA ASN A 31 0.91 0.92 0.60
C ASN A 31 -0.36 1.65 0.19
N ALA A 32 -1.51 1.27 0.77
CA ALA A 32 -2.77 1.99 0.60
C ALA A 32 -3.73 1.68 1.76
N THR A 33 -4.66 2.60 2.00
CA THR A 33 -5.84 2.38 2.86
C THR A 33 -7.06 2.85 2.09
N ILE A 34 -8.01 1.94 1.89
CA ILE A 34 -9.07 2.08 0.90
C ILE A 34 -10.39 1.70 1.55
N ASN A 35 -11.46 2.33 1.09
CA ASN A 35 -12.82 1.95 1.44
C ASN A 35 -13.43 1.21 0.25
N CYS A 36 -13.59 -0.11 0.34
CA CYS A 36 -14.20 -0.88 -0.74
C CYS A 36 -15.66 -0.49 -1.04
N ALA A 37 -16.38 0.09 -0.07
CA ALA A 37 -17.73 0.58 -0.30
C ALA A 37 -17.74 1.81 -1.23
N LYS A 38 -16.71 2.66 -1.18
CA LYS A 38 -16.59 3.81 -2.11
C LYS A 38 -16.36 3.36 -3.56
N ILE A 39 -15.74 2.20 -3.76
CA ILE A 39 -15.55 1.62 -5.11
C ILE A 39 -16.90 1.28 -5.75
N ILE A 40 -17.93 0.94 -4.97
CA ILE A 40 -19.27 0.69 -5.49
C ILE A 40 -19.85 1.97 -6.11
N GLU A 41 -19.67 3.14 -5.49
CA GLU A 41 -20.08 4.42 -6.07
C GLU A 41 -19.46 4.62 -7.46
N TYR A 42 -18.18 4.29 -7.61
CA TYR A 42 -17.47 4.36 -8.90
C TYR A 42 -17.99 3.40 -9.96
N VAL A 43 -18.63 2.29 -9.58
CA VAL A 43 -19.32 1.44 -10.55
C VAL A 43 -20.53 2.17 -11.12
N PHE A 44 -21.28 2.88 -10.27
CA PHE A 44 -22.50 3.60 -10.67
C PHE A 44 -22.23 4.96 -11.33
N THR A 45 -21.03 5.52 -11.18
CA THR A 45 -20.64 6.81 -11.75
C THR A 45 -19.60 6.70 -12.86
N SER A 46 -19.39 5.50 -13.42
CA SER A 46 -18.35 5.25 -14.44
C SER A 46 -16.96 5.74 -14.03
N GLY A 47 -16.62 5.62 -12.75
CA GLY A 47 -15.35 6.02 -12.15
C GLY A 47 -15.25 7.51 -11.78
N TYR A 48 -16.27 8.31 -12.05
CA TYR A 48 -16.28 9.72 -11.70
C TYR A 48 -16.59 9.91 -10.22
N ASP A 49 -15.78 10.67 -9.49
CA ASP A 49 -16.09 11.04 -8.12
C ASP A 49 -16.81 12.40 -8.09
N PRO A 50 -18.10 12.46 -7.71
CA PRO A 50 -18.87 13.70 -7.69
C PRO A 50 -18.52 14.63 -6.52
N ILE A 51 -17.91 14.13 -5.45
CA ILE A 51 -17.55 14.92 -4.27
C ILE A 51 -16.31 15.77 -4.55
N ILE A 52 -15.32 15.18 -5.21
CA ILE A 52 -14.10 15.89 -5.63
C ILE A 52 -14.19 16.40 -7.08
N ASN A 53 -15.27 16.08 -7.78
CA ASN A 53 -15.58 16.53 -9.14
C ASN A 53 -14.48 16.18 -10.16
N MET A 54 -14.00 14.93 -10.13
CA MET A 54 -12.88 14.45 -10.94
C MET A 54 -13.02 12.97 -11.30
N GLN A 55 -12.53 12.59 -12.48
CA GLN A 55 -12.36 11.19 -12.86
C GLN A 55 -11.22 10.55 -12.06
N ILE A 56 -11.57 9.69 -11.10
CA ILE A 56 -10.60 9.01 -10.22
C ILE A 56 -10.49 7.53 -10.57
N GLY A 57 -11.64 6.89 -10.75
CA GLY A 57 -11.75 5.52 -11.18
C GLY A 57 -11.50 5.34 -12.67
N ALA A 58 -11.57 4.09 -13.12
CA ALA A 58 -11.56 3.78 -14.55
C ALA A 58 -12.86 4.26 -15.19
N GLU A 59 -12.79 4.73 -16.43
CA GLU A 59 -13.97 4.96 -17.26
C GLU A 59 -14.58 3.61 -17.66
N THR A 60 -15.58 3.15 -16.91
CA THR A 60 -16.33 1.91 -17.17
C THR A 60 -17.66 2.23 -17.87
N PRO A 61 -18.28 1.27 -18.59
CA PRO A 61 -19.59 1.48 -19.19
C PRO A 61 -20.64 1.91 -18.15
N ASP A 62 -21.68 2.62 -18.60
CA ASP A 62 -22.81 3.01 -17.75
C ASP A 62 -23.48 1.75 -17.19
N CYS A 63 -23.59 1.69 -15.86
CA CYS A 63 -24.20 0.58 -15.16
C CYS A 63 -25.65 0.30 -15.56
N ALA A 64 -26.38 1.30 -16.08
CA ALA A 64 -27.73 1.11 -16.60
C ALA A 64 -27.79 0.20 -17.83
N THR A 65 -26.64 -0.06 -18.47
CA THR A 65 -26.50 -0.98 -19.60
C THR A 65 -26.18 -2.42 -19.18
N PHE A 66 -25.92 -2.68 -17.89
CA PHE A 66 -25.60 -4.02 -17.41
C PHE A 66 -26.85 -4.90 -17.37
N THR A 67 -26.69 -6.14 -17.83
CA THR A 67 -27.75 -7.16 -17.94
C THR A 67 -27.62 -8.25 -16.88
N ASP A 68 -26.49 -8.35 -16.20
CA ASP A 68 -26.24 -9.34 -15.15
C ASP A 68 -25.30 -8.82 -14.06
N PHE A 69 -25.17 -9.60 -12.98
CA PHE A 69 -24.33 -9.28 -11.84
C PHE A 69 -22.83 -9.35 -12.15
N GLU A 70 -22.41 -10.23 -13.06
CA GLU A 70 -20.99 -10.40 -13.37
C GLU A 70 -20.42 -9.13 -14.00
N GLN A 71 -21.20 -8.42 -14.81
CA GLN A 71 -20.80 -7.11 -15.35
C GLN A 71 -20.60 -6.04 -14.26
N VAL A 72 -21.44 -6.04 -13.22
CA VAL A 72 -21.26 -5.17 -12.03
C VAL A 72 -19.98 -5.54 -11.29
N TYR A 73 -19.74 -6.84 -11.08
CA TYR A 73 -18.56 -7.33 -10.39
C TYR A 73 -17.27 -7.02 -11.16
N ASP A 74 -17.25 -7.22 -12.48
CA ASP A 74 -16.12 -6.90 -13.34
C ASP A 74 -15.82 -5.39 -13.36
N ALA A 75 -16.86 -4.55 -13.39
CA ALA A 75 -16.71 -3.11 -13.24
C ALA A 75 -16.10 -2.77 -11.87
N TRP A 76 -16.57 -3.39 -10.78
CA TRP A 76 -16.02 -3.18 -9.43
C TRP A 76 -14.55 -3.62 -9.32
N VAL A 77 -14.17 -4.78 -9.88
CA VAL A 77 -12.79 -5.26 -9.92
C VAL A 77 -11.91 -4.29 -10.71
N THR A 78 -12.41 -3.76 -11.83
CA THR A 78 -11.71 -2.78 -12.64
C THR A 78 -11.49 -1.48 -11.87
N GLN A 79 -12.52 -0.98 -11.19
CA GLN A 79 -12.40 0.19 -10.31
C GLN A 79 -11.38 -0.07 -9.19
N MET A 80 -11.47 -1.21 -8.52
CA MET A 80 -10.53 -1.59 -7.46
C MET A 80 -9.07 -1.57 -7.94
N LYS A 81 -8.77 -2.23 -9.06
CA LYS A 81 -7.41 -2.25 -9.62
C LYS A 81 -6.89 -0.84 -9.89
N THR A 82 -7.72 0.04 -10.42
CA THR A 82 -7.37 1.44 -10.70
C THR A 82 -7.08 2.21 -9.41
N ILE A 83 -7.99 2.19 -8.44
CA ILE A 83 -7.83 2.92 -7.17
C ILE A 83 -6.63 2.41 -6.39
N PHE A 84 -6.44 1.09 -6.31
CA PHE A 84 -5.30 0.49 -5.62
C PHE A 84 -4.00 0.91 -6.28
N SER A 85 -3.95 0.90 -7.62
CA SER A 85 -2.76 1.31 -8.38
C SER A 85 -2.41 2.78 -8.14
N VAL A 86 -3.40 3.68 -8.13
CA VAL A 86 -3.17 5.11 -7.87
C VAL A 86 -2.52 5.32 -6.49
N LEU A 87 -3.09 4.72 -5.45
CA LEU A 87 -2.62 4.91 -4.08
C LEU A 87 -1.25 4.26 -3.84
N VAL A 88 -1.05 3.03 -4.30
CA VAL A 88 0.21 2.29 -4.14
C VAL A 88 1.35 3.01 -4.86
N ARG A 89 1.12 3.58 -6.05
CA ARG A 89 2.14 4.33 -6.81
C ARG A 89 2.62 5.56 -6.05
N ALA A 90 1.70 6.34 -5.47
CA ALA A 90 2.04 7.52 -4.69
C ALA A 90 2.91 7.16 -3.47
N VAL A 91 2.53 6.11 -2.73
CA VAL A 91 3.30 5.65 -1.57
C VAL A 91 4.66 5.09 -1.98
N ASN A 92 4.74 4.32 -3.07
CA ASN A 92 6.02 3.80 -3.57
C ASN A 92 6.96 4.92 -4.00
N ALA A 93 6.45 5.95 -4.70
CA ALA A 93 7.24 7.12 -5.06
C ALA A 93 7.81 7.81 -3.82
N ALA A 94 6.96 8.09 -2.82
CA ALA A 94 7.40 8.70 -1.57
C ALA A 94 8.49 7.87 -0.87
N ARG A 95 8.36 6.53 -0.86
CA ARG A 95 9.35 5.62 -0.26
C ARG A 95 10.70 5.63 -0.98
N THR A 96 10.70 5.72 -2.30
CA THR A 96 11.95 5.82 -3.09
C THR A 96 12.73 7.08 -2.72
N TYR A 97 12.03 8.18 -2.44
CA TYR A 97 12.65 9.45 -2.09
C TYR A 97 12.95 9.62 -0.59
N ALA A 98 12.27 8.88 0.28
CA ALA A 98 12.36 9.04 1.73
C ALA A 98 13.78 9.01 2.32
N PRO A 99 14.71 8.13 1.90
CA PRO A 99 16.08 8.12 2.40
C PRO A 99 16.85 9.42 2.15
N HIS A 100 16.48 10.16 1.10
CA HIS A 100 17.16 11.39 0.71
C HIS A 100 16.60 12.63 1.43
N TYR A 101 15.28 12.68 1.65
CA TYR A 101 14.62 13.87 2.22
C TYR A 101 14.32 13.75 3.71
N THR A 102 14.08 12.53 4.20
CA THR A 102 13.68 12.26 5.58
C THR A 102 14.45 11.06 6.17
N PRO A 103 15.80 11.12 6.20
CA PRO A 103 16.61 10.04 6.74
C PRO A 103 16.34 9.82 8.24
N ARG A 104 16.55 8.60 8.72
CA ARG A 104 16.28 8.17 10.10
C ARG A 104 17.56 7.65 10.76
N PRO A 105 18.57 8.49 11.00
CA PRO A 105 19.90 8.05 11.44
C PRO A 105 19.89 7.25 12.74
N TYR A 106 19.06 7.61 13.72
CA TYR A 106 18.92 6.83 14.95
C TYR A 106 18.37 5.42 14.70
N LEU A 107 17.35 5.31 13.85
CA LEU A 107 16.74 4.02 13.51
C LEU A 107 17.69 3.16 12.67
N SER A 108 18.47 3.79 11.80
CA SER A 108 19.55 3.17 11.04
C SER A 108 20.67 2.66 11.95
N ALA A 109 21.04 3.40 13.01
CA ALA A 109 22.11 2.99 13.93
C ALA A 109 21.78 1.72 14.76
N ILE A 110 20.49 1.40 14.93
CA ILE A 110 20.05 0.17 15.63
C ILE A 110 19.64 -0.97 14.68
N SER A 111 19.70 -0.73 13.37
CA SER A 111 19.45 -1.74 12.35
C SER A 111 20.76 -2.40 11.92
N GLU A 112 20.84 -3.72 12.07
CA GLU A 112 22.03 -4.48 11.68
C GLU A 112 22.36 -4.28 10.20
N ARG A 113 21.34 -4.27 9.33
CA ARG A 113 21.53 -4.06 7.89
C ARG A 113 22.03 -2.66 7.54
N SER A 114 21.51 -1.64 8.21
CA SER A 114 21.96 -0.26 7.98
C SER A 114 23.39 -0.06 8.48
N VAL A 115 23.74 -0.64 9.62
CA VAL A 115 25.11 -0.60 10.14
C VAL A 115 26.09 -1.32 9.18
N GLU A 116 25.72 -2.50 8.68
CA GLU A 116 26.57 -3.26 7.75
C GLU A 116 26.73 -2.58 6.38
N SER A 117 25.68 -1.95 5.86
CA SER A 117 25.67 -1.37 4.51
C SER A 117 26.02 0.12 4.46
N GLY A 118 25.95 0.84 5.58
CA GLY A 118 26.04 2.30 5.62
C GLY A 118 24.84 3.03 5.00
N LEU A 119 23.74 2.32 4.70
CA LEU A 119 22.55 2.90 4.08
C LEU A 119 21.47 3.19 5.13
N ASP A 120 20.67 4.23 4.87
CA ASP A 120 19.52 4.55 5.72
C ASP A 120 18.52 3.39 5.73
N VAL A 121 17.90 3.13 6.88
CA VAL A 121 16.96 2.01 7.10
C VAL A 121 15.71 2.06 6.23
N MET A 122 15.41 3.20 5.61
CA MET A 122 14.32 3.37 4.66
C MET A 122 14.73 3.06 3.22
N THR A 123 16.03 2.81 2.97
CA THR A 123 16.54 2.52 1.63
C THR A 123 15.84 1.27 1.08
N PRO A 124 15.19 1.35 -0.11
CA PRO A 124 14.38 0.24 -0.63
C PRO A 124 15.14 -1.08 -0.77
N SER A 125 16.45 -1.04 -1.03
CA SER A 125 17.30 -2.24 -1.13
C SER A 125 17.53 -2.96 0.20
N LEU A 126 17.36 -2.28 1.35
CA LEU A 126 17.53 -2.85 2.69
C LEU A 126 16.23 -3.42 3.27
N SER A 127 15.10 -2.80 2.95
CA SER A 127 13.79 -3.19 3.46
C SER A 127 13.43 -4.59 2.96
N ARG A 128 13.23 -5.56 3.88
CA ARG A 128 12.53 -6.80 3.52
C ARG A 128 11.04 -6.51 3.61
N GLY A 129 10.38 -6.55 2.47
CA GLY A 129 8.99 -6.14 2.32
C GLY A 129 8.05 -6.84 3.30
N ASN A 130 7.12 -6.06 3.83
CA ASN A 130 5.88 -6.53 4.44
C ASN A 130 4.77 -5.60 3.95
N SER A 131 4.69 -5.44 2.64
CA SER A 131 3.74 -4.52 2.04
C SER A 131 2.33 -5.08 2.19
N TRP A 132 1.39 -4.24 2.62
CA TRP A 132 -0.03 -4.61 2.66
C TRP A 132 -0.90 -3.47 2.17
N ILE A 133 -2.14 -3.80 1.82
CA ILE A 133 -3.21 -2.84 1.57
C ILE A 133 -4.26 -3.07 2.64
N THR A 134 -4.74 -1.99 3.24
CA THR A 134 -5.94 -2.01 4.07
C THR A 134 -7.11 -1.63 3.17
N ALA A 135 -8.15 -2.45 3.11
CA ALA A 135 -9.27 -2.30 2.18
C ALA A 135 -10.60 -2.59 2.88
#